data_AF-A0A0F9QYT5-F1
#
_entry.id   AF-A0A0F9QYT5-F1
#
_cell.length_a   1.000
_cell.length_b   1.000
_cell.length_c   1.000
_cell.angle_alpha   90.00
_cell.angle_beta   90.00
_cell.angle_gamma   90.00
#
_symmetry.space_group_name_H-M   'P 1'
#
loop_
_entity.id
_entity.type
_entity.pdbx_description
1 polymer ?
#
loop_
_entity_poly.entity_id
_entity_poly.type
_entity_poly.pdbx_seq_one_letter_code
_entity_poly.pdbx_strand_id
1 'polypeptide(L)'
;MPVKDVTSRYPIAIAWPRLLYGAGKVDAIAIHHSVTPTPSATATEADELAILDAIHRYHVSRGFGGIGYHLCVFPSGRVYLVSRLSQWGANVGGNNNHIRGICFIGTFVDILPSSQHLIAGAEAVFYIDVYEKARDPCSPHSKWTSTACPSRVAEKVLLLNGRSLYPPDVSDPIWNMIRAITKKGVMLYRDVDLVSLATKKPIKRLPAGTGISVSGIYSGTHYLSTWSMTNRKPNGFEIAATVKPPVETCVGEKAEILRLQTLQKALVERNTRLTNDLTASEGDVDALQAIVNEVNRLTGR
;
A
#
# COMPACT_ATOMS: atom_id res chain seq x y z
N MET A 1 10.49 4.81 3.03
CA MET A 1 11.45 5.07 4.13
C MET A 1 10.68 5.69 5.30
N PRO A 2 11.17 5.70 6.55
CA PRO A 2 10.45 6.40 7.62
C PRO A 2 10.39 7.91 7.31
N VAL A 3 9.22 8.52 7.48
CA VAL A 3 9.06 9.97 7.42
C VAL A 3 9.87 10.60 8.55
N LYS A 4 10.70 11.59 8.21
CA LYS A 4 11.54 12.31 9.18
C LYS A 4 10.76 13.47 9.76
N ASP A 5 10.42 13.37 11.05
CA ASP A 5 9.79 14.47 11.78
C ASP A 5 10.83 15.52 12.16
N VAL A 6 10.69 16.71 11.55
CA VAL A 6 11.52 17.89 11.82
C VAL A 6 10.66 19.08 12.25
N THR A 7 9.44 18.83 12.72
CA THR A 7 8.51 19.89 13.15
C THR A 7 9.05 20.72 14.31
N SER A 8 9.88 20.15 15.17
CA SER A 8 10.57 20.87 16.25
C SER A 8 11.59 21.89 15.76
N ARG A 9 12.15 21.69 14.56
CA ARG A 9 13.07 22.63 13.92
C ARG A 9 12.34 23.85 13.32
N TYR A 10 11.08 23.67 12.94
CA TYR A 10 10.26 24.69 12.30
C TYR A 10 8.96 24.92 13.09
N PRO A 11 9.03 25.38 14.34
CA PRO A 11 7.85 25.53 15.18
C PRO A 11 6.89 26.56 14.59
N ILE A 12 5.62 26.19 14.45
CA ILE A 12 4.53 27.10 14.05
C ILE A 12 3.64 27.35 15.26
N ALA A 13 3.52 28.61 15.69
CA ALA A 13 2.66 28.98 16.80
C ALA A 13 1.18 28.67 16.50
N ILE A 14 0.48 28.09 17.48
CA ILE A 14 -0.97 27.84 17.40
C ILE A 14 -1.68 29.16 17.75
N ALA A 15 -1.94 29.97 16.75
CA ALA A 15 -2.62 31.26 16.88
C ALA A 15 -3.41 31.54 15.61
N TRP A 16 -4.50 32.32 15.69
CA TRP A 16 -5.32 32.64 14.52
C TRP A 16 -4.46 33.29 13.40
N PRO A 17 -4.65 32.92 12.11
CA PRO A 17 -5.58 31.92 11.59
C PRO A 17 -5.07 30.47 11.64
N ARG A 18 -3.86 30.20 12.16
CA ARG A 18 -3.20 28.88 12.17
C ARG A 18 -3.58 28.01 13.37
N LEU A 19 -4.88 27.76 13.52
CA LEU A 19 -5.43 26.93 14.59
C LEU A 19 -5.20 25.44 14.32
N LEU A 20 -5.49 24.63 15.35
CA LEU A 20 -5.60 23.18 15.17
C LEU A 20 -6.80 22.86 14.25
N TYR A 21 -6.73 21.76 13.51
CA TYR A 21 -7.89 21.25 12.79
C TYR A 21 -8.95 20.77 13.77
N GLY A 22 -10.23 20.98 13.42
CA GLY A 22 -11.34 20.33 14.10
C GLY A 22 -11.46 18.88 13.64
N ALA A 23 -12.02 18.01 14.47
CA ALA A 23 -12.28 16.61 14.11
C ALA A 23 -13.09 16.52 12.80
N GLY A 24 -12.62 15.72 11.85
CA GLY A 24 -13.30 15.47 10.56
C GLY A 24 -13.30 16.63 9.57
N LYS A 25 -12.50 17.70 9.78
CA LYS A 25 -12.45 18.85 8.86
C LYS A 25 -11.55 18.65 7.64
N VAL A 26 -10.75 17.60 7.61
CA VAL A 26 -9.76 17.38 6.56
C VAL A 26 -10.40 16.53 5.48
N ASP A 27 -10.36 17.02 4.24
CA ASP A 27 -11.02 16.35 3.12
C ASP A 27 -10.20 16.39 1.83
N ALA A 28 -8.98 16.93 1.87
CA ALA A 28 -8.14 17.05 0.69
C ALA A 28 -6.64 17.13 0.98
N ILE A 29 -5.87 16.67 0.00
CA ILE A 29 -4.40 16.79 -0.06
C ILE A 29 -4.04 17.63 -1.29
N ALA A 30 -3.23 18.68 -1.11
CA ALA A 30 -2.72 19.49 -2.20
C ALA A 30 -1.25 19.11 -2.49
N ILE A 31 -0.94 18.86 -3.75
CA ILE A 31 0.43 18.65 -4.22
C ILE A 31 0.97 19.96 -4.78
N HIS A 32 2.16 20.34 -4.32
CA HIS A 32 2.88 21.55 -4.69
C HIS A 32 4.28 21.21 -5.20
N HIS A 33 4.91 22.18 -5.85
CA HIS A 33 6.36 22.26 -5.97
C HIS A 33 6.89 23.53 -5.33
N SER A 34 8.18 23.59 -4.99
CA SER A 34 8.76 24.74 -4.31
C SER A 34 9.14 25.89 -5.24
N VAL A 35 9.22 25.64 -6.56
CA VAL A 35 9.76 26.60 -7.55
C VAL A 35 11.22 26.98 -7.22
N THR A 36 11.97 26.02 -6.70
CA THR A 36 13.42 26.16 -6.43
C THR A 36 14.21 25.29 -7.42
N PRO A 37 15.54 25.45 -7.49
CA PRO A 37 16.39 24.44 -8.12
C PRO A 37 16.10 23.05 -7.52
N THR A 38 16.03 22.04 -8.38
CA THR A 38 15.85 20.65 -7.95
C THR A 38 17.19 20.12 -7.41
N PRO A 39 17.28 19.70 -6.14
CA PRO A 39 18.52 19.20 -5.57
C PRO A 39 18.91 17.84 -6.16
N SER A 40 20.18 17.46 -5.99
CA SER A 40 20.67 16.14 -6.43
C SER A 40 19.93 14.99 -5.75
N ALA A 41 19.68 13.90 -6.46
CA ALA A 41 19.19 12.65 -5.87
C ALA A 41 20.18 12.03 -4.86
N THR A 42 21.45 12.45 -4.89
CA THR A 42 22.48 12.05 -3.94
C THR A 42 22.76 13.09 -2.86
N ALA A 43 21.97 14.17 -2.78
CA ALA A 43 22.11 15.17 -1.72
C ALA A 43 22.13 14.49 -0.35
N THR A 44 22.92 15.02 0.58
CA THR A 44 22.93 14.54 1.96
C THR A 44 21.69 15.05 2.70
N GLU A 45 21.39 14.46 3.85
CA GLU A 45 20.34 14.98 4.72
C GLU A 45 20.63 16.41 5.19
N ALA A 46 21.90 16.76 5.42
CA ALA A 46 22.30 18.11 5.80
C ALA A 46 21.99 19.12 4.67
N ASP A 47 22.26 18.76 3.41
CA ASP A 47 21.95 19.61 2.26
C ASP A 47 20.44 19.88 2.14
N GLU A 48 19.63 18.85 2.35
CA GLU A 48 18.17 18.96 2.28
C GLU A 48 17.60 19.77 3.44
N LEU A 49 18.13 19.62 4.66
CA LEU A 49 17.78 20.46 5.80
C LEU A 49 18.13 21.92 5.55
N ALA A 50 19.28 22.21 4.92
CA ALA A 50 19.65 23.59 4.57
C ALA A 50 18.67 24.22 3.56
N ILE A 51 18.13 23.43 2.62
CA ILE A 51 17.08 23.86 1.70
C ILE A 51 15.78 24.15 2.46
N LEU A 52 15.39 23.28 3.39
CA LEU A 52 14.20 23.51 4.23
C LEU A 52 14.37 24.76 5.10
N ASP A 53 15.56 25.00 5.66
CA ASP A 53 15.86 26.22 6.40
C ASP A 53 15.69 27.48 5.52
N ALA A 54 16.13 27.42 4.26
CA ALA A 54 15.94 28.52 3.31
C ALA A 54 14.46 28.77 3.00
N ILE A 55 13.68 27.71 2.77
CA ILE A 55 12.23 27.80 2.55
C ILE A 55 11.53 28.37 3.80
N HIS A 56 11.93 27.91 4.99
CA HIS A 56 11.40 28.42 6.25
C HIS A 56 11.64 29.93 6.40
N ARG A 57 12.89 30.38 6.24
CA ARG A 57 13.24 31.81 6.29
C ARG A 57 12.45 32.64 5.27
N TYR A 58 12.32 32.13 4.05
CA TYR A 58 11.55 32.80 3.00
C TYR A 58 10.05 32.90 3.35
N HIS A 59 9.44 31.82 3.83
CA HIS A 59 8.03 31.87 4.22
C HIS A 59 7.78 32.77 5.44
N VAL A 60 8.67 32.75 6.44
CA VAL A 60 8.59 33.66 7.58
C VAL A 60 8.71 35.12 7.14
N SER A 61 9.61 35.44 6.20
CA SER A 61 9.72 36.81 5.67
C SER A 61 8.49 37.26 4.86
N ARG A 62 7.67 36.30 4.40
CA ARG A 62 6.37 36.54 3.77
C ARG A 62 5.20 36.62 4.77
N GLY A 63 5.48 36.59 6.08
CA GLY A 63 4.48 36.65 7.15
C GLY A 63 3.86 35.29 7.51
N PHE A 64 4.41 34.19 7.02
CA PHE A 64 3.93 32.86 7.39
C PHE A 64 4.49 32.48 8.76
N GLY A 65 3.82 31.56 9.46
CA GLY A 65 4.27 31.08 10.76
C GLY A 65 5.43 30.09 10.69
N GLY A 66 5.83 29.70 9.48
CA GLY A 66 6.85 28.69 9.20
C GLY A 66 6.70 28.17 7.77
N ILE A 67 7.12 26.93 7.53
CA ILE A 67 6.95 26.31 6.21
C ILE A 67 5.44 26.10 5.97
N GLY A 68 4.89 26.53 4.83
CA GLY A 68 3.44 26.52 4.57
C GLY A 68 2.86 25.14 4.27
N TYR A 69 3.72 24.16 4.02
CA TYR A 69 3.38 22.76 3.71
C TYR A 69 3.47 21.90 4.96
N HIS A 70 2.81 20.74 4.97
CA HIS A 70 2.95 19.77 6.06
C HIS A 70 4.12 18.83 5.82
N LEU A 71 4.26 18.35 4.58
CA LEU A 71 5.37 17.50 4.17
C LEU A 71 6.16 18.10 3.00
N CYS A 72 7.46 17.87 3.00
CA CYS A 72 8.35 18.15 1.89
C CYS A 72 9.03 16.85 1.43
N VAL A 73 9.10 16.64 0.11
CA VAL A 73 9.69 15.44 -0.50
C VAL A 73 10.83 15.82 -1.42
N PHE A 74 11.89 14.99 -1.42
CA PHE A 74 13.13 15.25 -2.13
C PHE A 74 13.48 14.16 -3.16
N PRO A 75 14.30 14.49 -4.18
CA PRO A 75 14.82 13.52 -5.17
C PRO A 75 15.60 12.35 -4.58
N SER A 76 16.18 12.51 -3.39
CA SER A 76 16.84 11.44 -2.64
C SER A 76 15.91 10.35 -2.12
N GLY A 77 14.58 10.55 -2.24
CA GLY A 77 13.58 9.64 -1.71
C GLY A 77 13.19 9.93 -0.26
N ARG A 78 13.78 10.95 0.37
CA ARG A 78 13.44 11.33 1.75
C ARG A 78 12.17 12.19 1.79
N VAL A 79 11.42 11.99 2.87
CA VAL A 79 10.17 12.70 3.20
C VAL A 79 10.33 13.33 4.57
N TYR A 80 10.08 14.63 4.66
CA TYR A 80 10.18 15.41 5.90
C TYR A 80 8.80 15.91 6.31
N LEU A 81 8.37 15.60 7.53
CA LEU A 81 7.24 16.26 8.18
C LEU A 81 7.77 17.58 8.77
N VAL A 82 7.36 18.70 8.16
CA VAL A 82 7.88 20.04 8.45
C VAL A 82 6.87 20.90 9.20
N SER A 83 5.60 20.49 9.23
CA SER A 83 4.56 21.10 10.07
C SER A 83 3.59 20.03 10.53
N ARG A 84 3.02 20.22 11.73
CA ARG A 84 2.13 19.24 12.36
C ARG A 84 0.91 19.00 11.47
N LEU A 85 0.56 17.73 11.22
CA LEU A 85 -0.69 17.41 10.54
C LEU A 85 -1.91 17.89 11.33
N SER A 86 -1.83 18.08 12.64
CA SER A 86 -2.94 18.60 13.45
C SER A 86 -3.18 20.12 13.34
N GLN A 87 -2.39 20.86 12.58
CA GLN A 87 -2.44 22.33 12.52
C GLN A 87 -2.54 22.87 11.09
N TRP A 88 -3.30 23.95 10.88
CA TRP A 88 -3.46 24.57 9.56
C TRP A 88 -2.11 24.95 8.94
N GLY A 89 -1.96 24.63 7.66
CA GLY A 89 -0.83 25.08 6.85
C GLY A 89 -1.00 26.51 6.33
N ALA A 90 -0.12 26.90 5.41
CA ALA A 90 -0.21 28.12 4.61
C ALA A 90 0.09 27.80 3.13
N ASN A 91 -0.55 26.75 2.60
CA ASN A 91 -0.29 26.19 1.28
C ASN A 91 -1.32 26.57 0.22
N VAL A 92 -2.62 26.64 0.56
CA VAL A 92 -3.70 27.04 -0.36
C VAL A 92 -4.50 28.17 0.27
N GLY A 93 -4.43 29.36 -0.32
CA GLY A 93 -5.18 30.54 0.15
C GLY A 93 -6.67 30.25 0.28
N GLY A 94 -7.27 30.63 1.42
CA GLY A 94 -8.69 30.40 1.71
C GLY A 94 -9.10 28.95 2.04
N ASN A 95 -8.21 27.97 1.88
CA ASN A 95 -8.54 26.53 2.03
C ASN A 95 -7.62 25.81 3.06
N ASN A 96 -6.76 26.54 3.77
CA ASN A 96 -5.77 25.98 4.70
C ASN A 96 -6.37 25.23 5.91
N ASN A 97 -7.67 25.42 6.18
CA ASN A 97 -8.39 24.83 7.31
C ASN A 97 -8.95 23.41 7.05
N HIS A 98 -8.76 22.86 5.84
CA HIS A 98 -9.17 21.50 5.49
C HIS A 98 -8.17 20.76 4.57
N ILE A 99 -7.09 21.40 4.12
CA ILE A 99 -6.14 20.84 3.15
C ILE A 99 -4.78 20.52 3.76
N ARG A 100 -4.30 19.29 3.49
CA ARG A 100 -2.90 18.90 3.74
C ARG A 100 -2.01 19.16 2.51
N GLY A 101 -1.11 20.13 2.60
CA GLY A 101 -0.10 20.36 1.55
C GLY A 101 1.13 19.43 1.62
N ILE A 102 1.49 18.82 0.50
CA ILE A 102 2.78 18.14 0.24
C ILE A 102 3.55 18.95 -0.82
N CYS A 103 4.82 19.26 -0.57
CA CYS A 103 5.66 20.01 -1.50
C CYS A 103 6.80 19.18 -2.07
N PHE A 104 6.89 19.12 -3.39
CA PHE A 104 8.04 18.60 -4.12
C PHE A 104 9.13 19.66 -4.22
N ILE A 105 10.29 19.40 -3.65
CA ILE A 105 11.41 20.34 -3.70
C ILE A 105 12.04 20.35 -5.11
N GLY A 106 11.81 21.44 -5.83
CA GLY A 106 12.20 21.61 -7.22
C GLY A 106 11.19 22.43 -8.02
N THR A 107 11.41 22.50 -9.33
CA THR A 107 10.49 23.14 -10.28
C THR A 107 10.01 22.11 -11.29
N PHE A 108 8.70 21.87 -11.31
CA PHE A 108 8.07 20.81 -12.09
C PHE A 108 6.90 21.36 -12.90
N VAL A 109 7.20 22.29 -13.80
CA VAL A 109 6.24 22.81 -14.80
C VAL A 109 6.36 21.97 -16.07
N ASP A 110 7.56 21.96 -16.66
CA ASP A 110 7.84 21.29 -17.93
C ASP A 110 8.53 19.93 -17.76
N ILE A 111 9.25 19.76 -16.65
CA ILE A 111 10.02 18.55 -16.34
C ILE A 111 9.35 17.82 -15.19
N LEU A 112 9.16 16.51 -15.32
CA LEU A 112 8.64 15.67 -14.25
C LEU A 112 9.74 15.35 -13.21
N PRO A 113 9.37 15.17 -11.92
CA PRO A 113 10.29 14.67 -10.92
C PRO A 113 10.82 13.28 -11.27
N SER A 114 11.99 12.93 -10.73
CA SER A 114 12.54 11.59 -10.88
C SER A 114 11.61 10.54 -10.25
N SER A 115 11.72 9.28 -10.68
CA SER A 115 10.91 8.19 -10.13
C SER A 115 11.04 8.09 -8.61
N GLN A 116 12.25 8.26 -8.08
CA GLN A 116 12.51 8.23 -6.63
C GLN A 116 11.83 9.40 -5.90
N HIS A 117 11.79 10.58 -6.51
CA HIS A 117 11.09 11.74 -5.96
C HIS A 117 9.57 11.53 -5.94
N LEU A 118 9.01 10.98 -7.02
CA LEU A 118 7.60 10.63 -7.10
C LEU A 118 7.21 9.57 -6.06
N ILE A 119 8.08 8.58 -5.81
CA ILE A 119 7.88 7.56 -4.77
C ILE A 119 7.83 8.20 -3.40
N ALA A 120 8.72 9.16 -3.11
CA ALA A 120 8.67 9.92 -1.86
C ALA A 120 7.34 10.68 -1.69
N GLY A 121 6.82 11.27 -2.79
CA GLY A 121 5.48 11.86 -2.77
C GLY A 121 4.37 10.86 -2.46
N ALA A 122 4.43 9.66 -3.01
CA ALA A 122 3.48 8.60 -2.71
C ALA A 122 3.57 8.13 -1.24
N GLU A 123 4.79 8.03 -0.69
CA GLU A 123 5.00 7.74 0.74
C GLU A 123 4.42 8.85 1.63
N ALA A 124 4.56 10.12 1.24
CA ALA A 124 3.97 11.26 1.95
C ALA A 124 2.43 11.24 1.95
N VAL A 125 1.80 10.87 0.82
CA VAL A 125 0.34 10.68 0.75
C VAL A 125 -0.11 9.56 1.68
N PHE A 126 0.58 8.41 1.64
CA PHE A 126 0.24 7.29 2.53
C PHE A 126 0.39 7.65 4.02
N TYR A 127 1.41 8.45 4.37
CA TYR A 127 1.59 8.93 5.74
C TYR A 127 0.40 9.77 6.22
N ILE A 128 -0.14 10.65 5.37
CA ILE A 128 -1.35 11.42 5.67
C ILE A 128 -2.56 10.48 5.83
N ASP A 129 -2.74 9.50 4.95
CA ASP A 129 -3.88 8.58 5.00
C ASP A 129 -3.97 7.80 6.30
N VAL A 130 -2.82 7.32 6.78
CA VAL A 130 -2.72 6.60 8.05
C VAL A 130 -3.06 7.53 9.22
N TYR A 131 -2.60 8.78 9.16
CA TYR A 131 -2.89 9.78 10.19
C TYR A 131 -4.37 10.16 10.24
N GLU A 132 -4.97 10.47 9.08
CA GLU A 132 -6.38 10.88 8.98
C GLU A 132 -7.35 9.70 9.08
N LYS A 133 -6.85 8.46 8.92
CA LYS A 133 -7.67 7.24 8.78
C LYS A 133 -8.66 7.32 7.63
N ALA A 134 -8.31 8.07 6.59
CA ALA A 134 -9.14 8.36 5.43
C ALA A 134 -8.29 8.37 4.15
N ARG A 135 -8.95 8.26 2.99
CA ARG A 135 -8.29 8.38 1.68
C ARG A 135 -8.71 9.66 0.98
N ASP A 136 -8.29 10.80 1.53
CA ASP A 136 -8.74 12.13 1.08
C ASP A 136 -8.32 12.43 -0.36
N PRO A 137 -9.19 13.00 -1.21
CA PRO A 137 -8.84 13.44 -2.55
C PRO A 137 -7.53 14.22 -2.60
N CYS A 138 -6.60 13.78 -3.44
CA CYS A 138 -5.35 14.47 -3.67
C CYS A 138 -5.42 15.17 -5.03
N SER A 139 -4.93 16.39 -5.13
CA SER A 139 -5.08 17.21 -6.33
C SER A 139 -3.92 18.18 -6.49
N PRO A 140 -3.62 18.62 -7.73
CA PRO A 140 -2.62 19.67 -7.95
C PRO A 140 -3.10 20.99 -7.33
N HIS A 141 -2.16 21.85 -6.90
CA HIS A 141 -2.48 23.19 -6.40
C HIS A 141 -3.33 24.00 -7.39
N SER A 142 -3.15 23.78 -8.69
CA SER A 142 -3.95 24.37 -9.78
C SER A 142 -5.45 24.11 -9.69
N LYS A 143 -5.90 23.12 -8.90
CA LYS A 143 -7.34 22.89 -8.65
C LYS A 143 -8.01 24.04 -7.89
N TRP A 144 -7.28 24.74 -7.02
CA TRP A 144 -7.83 25.78 -6.14
C TRP A 144 -7.44 27.19 -6.55
N THR A 145 -6.41 27.35 -7.38
CA THR A 145 -5.90 28.65 -7.78
C THR A 145 -5.31 28.60 -9.18
N SER A 146 -5.29 29.73 -9.87
CA SER A 146 -4.71 29.84 -11.21
C SER A 146 -3.17 29.80 -11.13
N THR A 147 -2.61 28.59 -11.11
CA THR A 147 -1.17 28.32 -11.04
C THR A 147 -0.78 27.14 -11.92
N ALA A 148 0.44 27.16 -12.45
CA ALA A 148 1.05 26.01 -13.11
C ALA A 148 1.54 24.93 -12.12
N CYS A 149 1.43 25.18 -10.81
CA CYS A 149 1.91 24.28 -9.77
C CYS A 149 0.97 23.08 -9.55
N PRO A 150 1.47 21.82 -9.50
CA PRO A 150 2.79 21.34 -9.89
C PRO A 150 2.71 20.62 -11.26
N SER A 151 1.99 21.17 -12.23
CA SER A 151 1.71 20.55 -13.52
C SER A 151 1.15 19.12 -13.32
N ARG A 152 1.73 18.12 -13.98
CA ARG A 152 1.30 16.71 -13.93
C ARG A 152 1.89 15.92 -12.76
N VAL A 153 2.57 16.54 -11.79
CA VAL A 153 3.16 15.81 -10.65
C VAL A 153 2.09 15.15 -9.79
N ALA A 154 1.00 15.84 -9.50
CA ALA A 154 -0.12 15.28 -8.73
C ALA A 154 -0.67 14.01 -9.40
N GLU A 155 -0.75 14.00 -10.73
CA GLU A 155 -1.17 12.83 -11.49
C GLU A 155 -0.25 11.64 -11.24
N LYS A 156 1.06 11.84 -11.39
CA LYS A 156 2.03 10.76 -11.22
C LYS A 156 2.09 10.25 -9.79
N VAL A 157 2.03 11.12 -8.79
CA VAL A 157 1.99 10.74 -7.37
C VAL A 157 0.79 9.87 -7.05
N LEU A 158 -0.37 10.17 -7.63
CA LEU A 158 -1.59 9.42 -7.36
C LEU A 158 -1.56 8.03 -7.99
N LEU A 159 -1.04 7.93 -9.21
CA LEU A 159 -0.72 6.64 -9.82
C LEU A 159 0.22 5.82 -8.94
N LEU A 160 1.23 6.46 -8.34
CA LEU A 160 2.21 5.78 -7.49
C LEU A 160 1.63 5.35 -6.13
N ASN A 161 0.68 6.09 -5.57
CA ASN A 161 0.01 5.80 -4.30
C ASN A 161 -1.19 4.84 -4.45
N GLY A 162 -1.46 4.33 -5.66
CA GLY A 162 -2.59 3.43 -5.91
C GLY A 162 -3.95 4.12 -5.77
N ARG A 163 -4.01 5.41 -6.16
CA ARG A 163 -5.22 6.25 -6.19
C ARG A 163 -5.52 6.66 -7.64
N SER A 164 -6.79 6.65 -8.01
CA SER A 164 -7.24 7.24 -9.28
C SER A 164 -7.36 8.76 -9.12
N LEU A 165 -6.92 9.53 -10.11
CA LEU A 165 -7.29 10.94 -10.21
C LEU A 165 -8.72 11.02 -10.70
N TYR A 166 -9.69 11.17 -9.81
CA TYR A 166 -11.09 11.35 -10.22
C TYR A 166 -11.61 10.14 -11.07
N PRO A 167 -12.91 10.06 -11.43
CA PRO A 167 -13.42 8.91 -12.18
C PRO A 167 -12.62 8.77 -13.49
N PRO A 168 -12.36 7.52 -13.93
CA PRO A 168 -11.32 7.23 -14.92
C PRO A 168 -11.56 7.97 -16.23
N ASP A 169 -10.55 8.72 -16.69
CA ASP A 169 -10.40 9.05 -18.10
C ASP A 169 -10.02 7.76 -18.84
N VAL A 170 -10.92 7.30 -19.70
CA VAL A 170 -10.93 6.00 -20.40
C VAL A 170 -9.91 5.89 -21.53
N SER A 171 -8.96 6.83 -21.66
CA SER A 171 -8.07 6.93 -22.82
C SER A 171 -6.63 6.40 -22.64
N ASP A 172 -6.19 5.99 -21.42
CA ASP A 172 -4.88 5.34 -21.23
C ASP A 172 -5.01 3.78 -21.23
N PRO A 173 -4.53 3.08 -22.27
CA PRO A 173 -4.88 1.68 -22.51
C PRO A 173 -4.21 0.68 -21.57
N ILE A 174 -3.16 1.04 -20.81
CA ILE A 174 -2.45 0.05 -20.00
C ILE A 174 -3.21 -0.33 -18.72
N TRP A 175 -3.96 0.60 -18.15
CA TRP A 175 -4.70 0.39 -16.91
C TRP A 175 -6.03 -0.34 -17.13
N ASN A 176 -6.62 -0.21 -18.32
CA ASN A 176 -7.74 -1.05 -18.78
C ASN A 176 -7.37 -2.55 -18.86
N MET A 177 -6.08 -2.86 -18.92
CA MET A 177 -5.59 -4.24 -18.99
C MET A 177 -5.33 -4.87 -17.61
N ILE A 178 -5.38 -4.09 -16.52
CA ILE A 178 -5.10 -4.59 -15.17
C ILE A 178 -6.40 -4.88 -14.43
N ARG A 179 -6.62 -6.16 -14.12
CA ARG A 179 -7.71 -6.61 -13.25
C ARG A 179 -7.21 -6.82 -11.84
N ALA A 180 -7.79 -6.13 -10.87
CA ALA A 180 -7.52 -6.38 -9.46
C ALA A 180 -7.93 -7.80 -9.06
N ILE A 181 -7.18 -8.40 -8.14
CA ILE A 181 -7.50 -9.73 -7.59
C ILE A 181 -7.48 -9.70 -6.06
N THR A 182 -8.35 -10.53 -5.47
CA THR A 182 -8.50 -10.70 -4.02
C THR A 182 -7.41 -11.59 -3.43
N LYS A 183 -6.94 -12.59 -4.20
CA LYS A 183 -5.86 -13.48 -3.79
C LYS A 183 -4.51 -12.77 -3.96
N LYS A 184 -3.94 -12.30 -2.85
CA LYS A 184 -2.69 -11.53 -2.83
C LYS A 184 -1.42 -12.39 -2.81
N GLY A 185 -1.53 -13.70 -2.66
CA GLY A 185 -0.40 -14.64 -2.70
C GLY A 185 -0.67 -15.78 -3.68
N VAL A 186 0.28 -16.04 -4.59
CA VAL A 186 0.20 -17.15 -5.54
C VAL A 186 1.50 -17.95 -5.52
N MET A 187 1.39 -19.26 -5.72
CA MET A 187 2.53 -20.16 -5.86
C MET A 187 2.74 -20.46 -7.34
N LEU A 188 3.98 -20.35 -7.80
CA LEU A 188 4.36 -20.73 -9.15
C LEU A 188 4.44 -22.25 -9.25
N TYR A 189 3.94 -22.81 -10.35
CA TYR A 189 3.85 -24.26 -10.59
C TYR A 189 4.84 -24.73 -11.67
N ARG A 190 5.49 -23.77 -12.36
CA ARG A 190 6.57 -23.98 -13.32
C ARG A 190 7.54 -22.81 -13.26
N ASP A 191 8.71 -23.00 -13.85
CA ASP A 191 9.70 -21.93 -14.00
C ASP A 191 9.15 -20.82 -14.91
N VAL A 192 9.33 -19.58 -14.48
CA VAL A 192 8.86 -18.39 -15.20
C VAL A 192 9.87 -17.25 -15.08
N ASP A 193 9.98 -16.45 -16.13
CA ASP A 193 10.79 -15.24 -16.06
C ASP A 193 9.93 -14.06 -15.60
N LEU A 194 10.44 -13.34 -14.60
CA LEU A 194 9.93 -12.06 -14.17
C LEU A 194 10.42 -10.99 -15.16
N VAL A 195 9.51 -10.30 -15.83
CA VAL A 195 9.82 -9.31 -16.87
C VAL A 195 9.48 -7.89 -16.44
N SER A 196 10.25 -6.92 -16.93
CA SER A 196 9.90 -5.50 -16.81
C SER A 196 8.70 -5.18 -17.71
N LEU A 197 7.63 -4.55 -17.22
CA LEU A 197 6.56 -4.09 -18.12
C LEU A 197 6.98 -2.93 -19.02
N ALA A 198 7.97 -2.13 -18.62
CA ALA A 198 8.44 -1.00 -19.42
C ALA A 198 9.27 -1.47 -20.64
N THR A 199 10.13 -2.47 -20.46
CA THR A 199 11.07 -2.91 -21.50
C THR A 199 10.77 -4.30 -22.06
N LYS A 200 9.85 -5.04 -21.44
CA LYS A 200 9.53 -6.46 -21.71
C LYS A 200 10.73 -7.41 -21.61
N LYS A 201 11.83 -6.97 -21.00
CA LYS A 201 13.03 -7.78 -20.82
C LYS A 201 12.95 -8.61 -19.54
N PRO A 202 13.48 -9.85 -19.55
CA PRO A 202 13.67 -10.64 -18.33
C PRO A 202 14.57 -9.91 -17.34
N ILE A 203 14.12 -9.85 -16.09
CA ILE A 203 14.88 -9.29 -14.97
C ILE A 203 15.42 -10.42 -14.09
N LYS A 204 14.60 -11.46 -13.86
CA LYS A 204 14.95 -12.57 -12.96
C LYS A 204 14.16 -13.83 -13.32
N ARG A 205 14.82 -14.98 -13.34
CA ARG A 205 14.13 -16.28 -13.42
C ARG A 205 13.61 -16.69 -12.04
N LEU A 206 12.36 -17.14 -11.97
CA LEU A 206 11.72 -17.65 -10.77
C LEU A 206 11.42 -19.15 -10.95
N PRO A 207 11.95 -20.02 -10.09
CA PRO A 207 11.69 -21.46 -10.19
C PRO A 207 10.27 -21.82 -9.76
N ALA A 208 9.78 -22.97 -10.23
CA ALA A 208 8.58 -23.61 -9.71
C ALA A 208 8.63 -23.75 -8.17
N GLY A 209 7.49 -23.62 -7.51
CA GLY A 209 7.39 -23.59 -6.05
C GLY A 209 7.68 -22.23 -5.41
N THR A 210 8.05 -21.20 -6.19
CA THR A 210 8.25 -19.85 -5.64
C THR A 210 6.90 -19.20 -5.28
N GLY A 211 6.75 -18.80 -4.02
CA GLY A 211 5.64 -17.97 -3.57
C GLY A 211 5.85 -16.50 -3.93
N ILE A 212 4.84 -15.88 -4.54
CA ILE A 212 4.86 -14.47 -4.93
C ILE A 212 3.62 -13.75 -4.40
N SER A 213 3.83 -12.52 -3.93
CA SER A 213 2.73 -11.62 -3.58
C SER A 213 2.35 -10.76 -4.78
N VAL A 214 1.06 -10.67 -5.07
CA VAL A 214 0.51 -10.11 -6.31
C VAL A 214 -0.62 -9.11 -6.06
N SER A 215 -0.68 -8.06 -6.86
CA SER A 215 -1.66 -6.97 -6.71
C SER A 215 -2.78 -7.03 -7.76
N GLY A 216 -2.53 -7.66 -8.92
CA GLY A 216 -3.47 -7.74 -10.03
C GLY A 216 -3.02 -8.68 -11.15
N ILE A 217 -3.86 -8.77 -12.19
CA ILE A 217 -3.60 -9.48 -13.45
C ILE A 217 -3.49 -8.46 -14.58
N TYR A 218 -2.34 -8.35 -15.22
CA TYR A 218 -2.09 -7.54 -16.39
C TYR A 218 -2.40 -8.30 -17.69
N SER A 219 -3.09 -7.63 -18.63
CA SER A 219 -3.48 -8.15 -19.95
C SER A 219 -4.23 -9.49 -19.92
N GLY A 220 -4.87 -9.84 -18.80
CA GLY A 220 -5.52 -11.13 -18.58
C GLY A 220 -4.59 -12.33 -18.40
N THR A 221 -3.28 -12.15 -18.60
CA THR A 221 -2.31 -13.22 -18.82
C THR A 221 -1.06 -13.11 -17.96
N HIS A 222 -0.92 -12.09 -17.10
CA HIS A 222 0.28 -11.93 -16.27
C HIS A 222 -0.06 -11.52 -14.84
N TYR A 223 0.59 -12.10 -13.83
CA TYR A 223 0.50 -11.63 -12.45
C TYR A 223 1.42 -10.43 -12.23
N LEU A 224 0.89 -9.39 -11.59
CA LEU A 224 1.63 -8.19 -11.20
C LEU A 224 2.15 -8.33 -9.76
N SER A 225 3.47 -8.26 -9.54
CA SER A 225 4.04 -8.41 -8.20
C SER A 225 3.82 -7.18 -7.30
N THR A 226 3.60 -7.39 -6.00
CA THR A 226 3.45 -6.30 -5.00
C THR A 226 4.78 -5.71 -4.52
N TRP A 227 5.92 -6.38 -4.78
CA TRP A 227 7.26 -5.99 -4.31
C TRP A 227 8.32 -6.28 -5.38
N SER A 228 9.46 -5.56 -5.34
CA SER A 228 10.61 -5.86 -6.20
C SER A 228 11.32 -7.07 -5.61
N MET A 229 11.28 -8.19 -6.33
CA MET A 229 11.93 -9.45 -5.93
C MET A 229 13.45 -9.43 -6.11
N THR A 230 13.97 -8.40 -6.77
CA THR A 230 15.40 -8.17 -7.00
C THR A 230 15.99 -7.33 -5.86
N ASN A 231 15.28 -6.27 -5.46
CA ASN A 231 15.81 -5.25 -4.54
C ASN A 231 15.17 -5.28 -3.14
N ARG A 232 14.22 -6.19 -2.87
CA ARG A 232 13.48 -6.33 -1.60
C ARG A 232 12.88 -5.02 -1.06
N LYS A 233 12.44 -4.14 -1.95
CA LYS A 233 11.80 -2.85 -1.63
C LYS A 233 10.29 -2.89 -1.92
N PRO A 234 9.45 -2.15 -1.16
CA PRO A 234 8.08 -1.83 -1.56
C PRO A 234 8.08 -1.30 -2.97
N ASN A 235 7.27 -1.90 -3.84
CA ASN A 235 7.33 -1.56 -5.24
C ASN A 235 6.75 -0.17 -5.49
N GLY A 236 7.64 0.75 -5.84
CA GLY A 236 7.34 1.90 -6.69
C GLY A 236 7.99 1.70 -8.06
N PHE A 237 7.36 0.92 -8.93
CA PHE A 237 7.63 0.91 -10.39
C PHE A 237 8.83 0.13 -10.94
N GLU A 238 9.31 -0.93 -10.28
CA GLU A 238 9.68 -2.13 -11.06
C GLU A 238 8.41 -2.95 -11.25
N ILE A 239 7.62 -2.58 -12.26
CA ILE A 239 6.40 -3.29 -12.61
C ILE A 239 6.82 -4.61 -13.23
N ALA A 240 7.03 -5.58 -12.35
CA ALA A 240 7.56 -6.88 -12.68
C ALA A 240 6.36 -7.82 -12.81
N ALA A 241 6.17 -8.36 -14.02
CA ALA A 241 5.06 -9.25 -14.30
C ALA A 241 5.58 -10.65 -14.63
N THR A 242 4.81 -11.67 -14.29
CA THR A 242 5.11 -13.06 -14.68
C THR A 242 3.91 -13.65 -15.40
N VAL A 243 4.15 -14.45 -16.44
CA VAL A 243 3.09 -15.09 -17.21
C VAL A 243 2.18 -15.87 -16.26
N LYS A 244 0.91 -15.48 -16.19
CA LYS A 244 -0.15 -16.22 -15.53
C LYS A 244 -0.19 -17.61 -16.16
N PRO A 245 -0.30 -18.68 -15.36
CA PRO A 245 -0.65 -19.99 -15.89
C PRO A 245 -1.80 -19.84 -16.90
N PRO A 246 -1.76 -20.51 -18.08
CA PRO A 246 -3.02 -20.82 -18.74
C PRO A 246 -3.94 -21.43 -17.69
N VAL A 247 -5.19 -20.97 -17.67
CA VAL A 247 -6.23 -21.70 -16.96
C VAL A 247 -6.31 -23.01 -17.72
N GLU A 248 -5.65 -24.06 -17.25
CA GLU A 248 -6.04 -25.40 -17.68
C GLU A 248 -7.54 -25.45 -17.41
N THR A 249 -8.31 -25.71 -18.45
CA THR A 249 -9.75 -25.89 -18.30
C THR A 249 -9.90 -27.16 -17.47
N CYS A 250 -9.96 -26.98 -16.15
CA CYS A 250 -10.07 -28.00 -15.11
C CYS A 250 -11.45 -28.70 -15.14
N VAL A 251 -11.92 -29.07 -16.33
CA VAL A 251 -13.22 -29.73 -16.52
C VAL A 251 -13.21 -31.08 -15.81
N GLY A 252 -12.05 -31.76 -15.76
CA GLY A 252 -11.87 -33.00 -14.99
C GLY A 252 -11.65 -32.79 -13.49
N GLU A 253 -10.88 -31.78 -13.08
CA GLU A 253 -10.52 -31.59 -11.67
C GLU A 253 -11.69 -31.05 -10.84
N LYS A 254 -12.64 -30.33 -11.44
CA LYS A 254 -13.86 -29.90 -10.72
C LYS A 254 -14.71 -31.09 -10.27
N ALA A 255 -14.76 -32.16 -11.07
CA ALA A 255 -15.46 -33.39 -10.71
C ALA A 255 -14.72 -34.13 -9.59
N GLU A 256 -13.38 -34.18 -9.64
CA GLU A 256 -12.59 -34.82 -8.58
C GLU A 256 -12.61 -34.01 -7.28
N ILE A 257 -12.59 -32.68 -7.32
CA ILE A 257 -12.79 -31.82 -6.14
C ILE A 257 -14.15 -32.09 -5.50
N LEU A 258 -15.22 -32.17 -6.30
CA LEU A 258 -16.56 -32.48 -5.80
C LEU A 258 -16.63 -33.89 -5.20
N ARG A 259 -15.97 -34.87 -5.83
CA ARG A 259 -15.84 -36.23 -5.31
C ARG A 259 -15.10 -36.25 -3.98
N LEU A 260 -13.96 -35.57 -3.88
CA LEU A 260 -13.16 -35.47 -2.65
C LEU A 260 -13.91 -34.76 -1.54
N GLN A 261 -14.68 -33.70 -1.84
CA GLN A 261 -15.55 -33.02 -0.87
C GLN A 261 -16.66 -33.96 -0.36
N THR A 262 -17.24 -34.77 -1.25
CA THR A 262 -18.24 -35.78 -0.87
C THR A 262 -17.63 -36.86 0.02
N LEU A 263 -16.43 -37.33 -0.31
CA LEU A 263 -15.71 -38.34 0.46
C LEU A 263 -15.29 -37.81 1.84
N GLN A 264 -14.84 -36.55 1.92
CA GLN A 264 -14.53 -35.87 3.17
C GLN A 264 -15.76 -35.77 4.08
N LYS A 265 -16.92 -35.41 3.53
CA LYS A 265 -18.17 -35.35 4.29
C LYS A 265 -18.56 -36.73 4.85
N ALA A 266 -18.46 -37.79 4.04
CA ALA A 266 -18.73 -39.15 4.47
C ALA A 266 -17.77 -39.63 5.58
N LEU A 267 -16.49 -39.27 5.50
CA LEU A 267 -15.50 -39.59 6.53
C LEU A 267 -15.78 -38.84 7.85
N VAL A 268 -16.18 -37.56 7.77
CA VAL A 268 -16.58 -36.79 8.95
C VAL A 268 -17.80 -37.42 9.62
N GLU A 269 -18.83 -37.77 8.85
CA GLU A 269 -20.02 -38.46 9.38
C GLU A 269 -19.68 -39.81 10.03
N ARG A 270 -18.76 -40.57 9.43
CA ARG A 270 -18.29 -41.85 10.00
C ARG A 270 -17.50 -41.65 11.28
N ASN A 271 -16.62 -40.65 11.33
CA ASN A 271 -15.88 -40.31 12.55
C ASN A 271 -16.84 -39.86 13.66
N THR A 272 -17.83 -39.03 13.36
CA THR A 272 -18.85 -38.63 14.34
C THR A 272 -19.61 -39.84 14.89
N ARG A 273 -19.99 -40.81 14.04
CA ARG A 273 -20.59 -42.07 14.50
C ARG A 273 -19.66 -42.87 15.40
N LEU A 274 -18.42 -43.08 14.97
CA LEU A 274 -17.43 -43.81 15.78
C LEU A 274 -17.15 -43.12 17.12
N THR A 275 -17.11 -41.79 17.15
CA THR A 275 -16.99 -41.02 18.40
C THR A 275 -18.21 -41.23 19.28
N ASN A 276 -19.43 -41.18 18.73
CA ASN A 276 -20.65 -41.44 19.48
C ASN A 276 -20.72 -42.89 19.99
N ASP A 277 -20.33 -43.87 19.18
CA ASP A 277 -20.27 -45.28 19.55
C ASP A 277 -19.22 -45.53 20.64
N LEU A 278 -18.07 -44.85 20.56
CA LEU A 278 -17.03 -44.87 21.60
C LEU A 278 -17.54 -44.25 22.89
N THR A 279 -18.16 -43.07 22.85
CA THR A 279 -18.78 -42.41 24.01
C THR A 279 -19.93 -43.23 24.60
N ALA A 280 -20.71 -43.93 23.77
CA ALA A 280 -21.75 -44.86 24.23
C ALA A 280 -21.14 -46.12 24.87
N SER A 281 -19.98 -46.58 24.39
CA SER A 281 -19.25 -47.72 24.94
C SER A 281 -18.45 -47.35 26.21
N GLU A 282 -18.06 -46.09 26.37
CA GLU A 282 -17.47 -45.53 27.60
C GLU A 282 -18.47 -45.49 28.77
N GLY A 283 -19.77 -45.64 28.49
CA GLY A 283 -20.83 -45.73 29.50
C GLY A 283 -20.99 -47.10 30.17
N ASP A 284 -20.26 -48.15 29.74
CA ASP A 284 -20.47 -49.52 30.22
C ASP A 284 -19.18 -50.21 30.71
N VAL A 285 -18.13 -49.44 30.99
CA VAL A 285 -16.88 -49.98 31.59
C VAL A 285 -17.15 -50.53 32.99
N ASP A 286 -18.04 -49.89 33.76
CA ASP A 286 -18.41 -50.35 35.10
C ASP A 286 -19.29 -51.62 35.07
N ALA A 287 -20.17 -51.78 34.06
CA ALA A 287 -20.96 -53.01 33.92
C ALA A 287 -20.11 -54.16 33.38
N LEU A 288 -19.18 -53.89 32.45
CA LEU A 288 -18.19 -54.88 32.00
C LEU A 288 -17.28 -55.32 33.16
N GLN A 289 -16.87 -54.39 34.03
CA GLN A 289 -16.08 -54.73 35.22
C GLN A 289 -16.91 -55.52 36.25
N ALA A 290 -18.21 -55.24 36.41
CA ALA A 290 -19.10 -56.02 37.27
C ALA A 290 -19.31 -57.45 36.75
N ILE A 291 -19.44 -57.62 35.44
CA ILE A 291 -19.54 -58.94 34.79
C ILE A 291 -18.21 -59.72 34.93
N VAL A 292 -17.07 -59.06 34.72
CA VAL A 292 -15.74 -59.68 34.92
C VAL A 292 -15.54 -60.13 36.37
N ASN A 293 -15.97 -59.31 37.34
CA ASN A 293 -15.86 -59.66 38.76
C ASN A 293 -16.77 -60.85 39.14
N GLU A 294 -17.97 -60.96 38.57
CA GLU A 294 -18.86 -62.10 38.81
C GLU A 294 -18.36 -63.39 38.13
N VAL A 295 -17.76 -63.28 36.94
CA VAL A 295 -17.10 -64.42 36.27
C VAL A 295 -15.90 -64.93 37.08
N ASN A 296 -15.08 -64.05 37.66
CA ASN A 296 -13.98 -64.43 38.54
C ASN A 296 -14.48 -65.13 39.81
N ARG A 297 -15.55 -64.62 40.43
CA ARG A 297 -16.20 -65.24 41.59
C ARG A 297 -16.72 -66.65 41.32
N LEU A 298 -17.32 -66.88 40.15
CA LEU A 298 -17.87 -68.18 39.77
C LEU A 298 -16.81 -69.19 39.29
N THR A 299 -15.65 -68.72 38.82
CA THR A 299 -14.56 -69.57 38.34
C THR A 299 -13.44 -69.79 39.35
N GLY A 300 -13.51 -69.17 40.53
CA GLY A 300 -12.57 -69.37 41.64
C GLY A 300 -11.19 -68.74 41.41
N ARG A 301 -11.12 -67.66 40.62
CA ARG A 301 -9.91 -66.83 40.46
C ARG A 301 -10.09 -65.48 41.14
#